data_AF-A0A1H2GUX5-F1
#
_entry.id   AF-A0A1H2GUX5-F1
#
_cell.length_a   1.000
_cell.length_b   1.000
_cell.length_c   1.000
_cell.angle_alpha   90.00
_cell.angle_beta   90.00
_cell.angle_gamma   90.00
#
_symmetry.space_group_name_H-M   'P 1'
#
loop_
_entity.id
_entity.type
_entity.pdbx_description
1 polymer ?
#
loop_
_entity_poly.entity_id
_entity_poly.type
_entity_poly.pdbx_seq_one_letter_code
_entity_poly.pdbx_strand_id
1 'polypeptide(L)'
;MPLDEKQVADLKQALRRCRPEVFEAVLKFRNENEVSLAPMIVKGIIERYLPAESKISIADTTPETLLAEDLGIDSLTMLEIVLSIEEALGFRIEDSELRNIRTMGDVTTFINKKISGEPTETASSAVVKKYDRDKIALIVPQQPPFLFIDEATIEGDSLTASYLLKGDELFFDGHFKDNPVVPAAIVFEALGQACCLWVLDEGAKRLDHPVASNEVVFASLDGASFHKRAKPGDRLDFEAKLLRLRAPVALFEGVVKVNGAKVAKINKLILAFGDIESLEKAAEAADAEEAAAVPAAA
;
A
#
# COMPACT_ATOMS: atom_id res chain seq x y z
N MET A 1 25.02 -24.40 10.63
CA MET A 1 25.48 -25.80 10.77
C MET A 1 25.96 -26.23 9.40
N PRO A 2 27.15 -26.84 9.29
CA PRO A 2 27.68 -27.27 8.00
C PRO A 2 26.70 -28.21 7.30
N LEU A 3 26.62 -28.10 5.98
CA LEU A 3 25.74 -28.93 5.15
C LEU A 3 26.22 -30.38 5.16
N ASP A 4 25.28 -31.33 5.25
CA ASP A 4 25.58 -32.76 5.05
C ASP A 4 25.71 -33.11 3.55
N GLU A 5 26.20 -34.32 3.26
CA GLU A 5 26.43 -34.77 1.88
C GLU A 5 25.16 -34.74 1.01
N LYS A 6 24.00 -35.03 1.59
CA LYS A 6 22.72 -35.02 0.87
C LYS A 6 22.32 -33.58 0.56
N GLN A 7 22.42 -32.68 1.53
CA GLN A 7 22.13 -31.26 1.36
C GLN A 7 23.04 -30.61 0.30
N VAL A 8 24.32 -30.98 0.25
CA VAL A 8 25.25 -30.52 -0.79
C VAL A 8 24.84 -31.03 -2.17
N ALA A 9 24.41 -32.28 -2.29
CA ALA A 9 23.95 -32.85 -3.57
C ALA A 9 22.66 -32.18 -4.05
N ASP A 10 21.70 -31.95 -3.15
CA ASP A 10 20.43 -31.27 -3.42
C ASP A 10 20.70 -29.82 -3.88
N LEU A 11 21.55 -29.07 -3.17
CA LEU A 11 21.96 -27.72 -3.55
C LEU A 11 22.66 -27.66 -4.90
N LYS A 12 23.54 -28.63 -5.20
CA LYS A 12 24.22 -28.71 -6.49
C LYS A 12 23.23 -28.90 -7.64
N GLN A 13 22.18 -29.70 -7.39
CA GLN A 13 21.10 -29.90 -8.36
C GLN A 13 20.23 -28.64 -8.49
N ALA A 14 19.89 -27.99 -7.38
CA ALA A 14 19.09 -26.76 -7.35
C ALA A 14 19.80 -25.63 -8.10
N LEU A 15 21.10 -25.46 -7.89
CA LEU A 15 21.93 -24.39 -8.48
C LEU A 15 22.62 -24.78 -9.80
N ARG A 16 22.26 -25.92 -10.42
CA ARG A 16 22.91 -26.44 -11.65
C ARG A 16 22.92 -25.48 -12.85
N ARG A 17 22.02 -24.50 -12.87
CA ARG A 17 21.90 -23.48 -13.93
C ARG A 17 22.54 -22.14 -13.55
N CYS A 18 23.03 -22.00 -12.33
CA CYS A 18 23.82 -20.85 -11.91
C CYS A 18 25.27 -21.04 -12.33
N ARG A 19 26.05 -19.96 -12.35
CA ARG A 19 27.50 -20.05 -12.59
C ARG A 19 28.18 -20.86 -11.46
N PRO A 20 29.26 -21.63 -11.74
CA PRO A 20 29.91 -22.47 -10.72
C PRO A 20 30.32 -21.72 -9.46
N GLU A 21 30.72 -20.46 -9.60
CA GLU A 21 31.16 -19.59 -8.51
C GLU A 21 30.04 -19.33 -7.49
N VAL A 22 28.77 -19.35 -7.91
CA VAL A 22 27.62 -19.16 -7.02
C VAL A 22 27.50 -20.36 -6.07
N PHE A 23 27.69 -21.57 -6.58
CA PHE A 23 27.64 -22.78 -5.77
C PHE A 23 28.79 -22.82 -4.76
N GLU A 24 30.00 -22.47 -5.18
CA GLU A 24 31.15 -22.36 -4.28
C GLU A 24 30.93 -21.31 -3.18
N ALA A 25 30.36 -20.16 -3.53
CA ALA A 25 30.02 -19.12 -2.57
C ALA A 25 28.95 -19.56 -1.56
N VAL A 26 27.95 -20.33 -2.00
CA VAL A 26 26.95 -20.93 -1.09
C VAL A 26 27.61 -21.88 -0.11
N LEU A 27 28.55 -22.73 -0.54
CA LEU A 27 29.28 -23.62 0.37
C LEU A 27 30.08 -22.84 1.41
N LYS A 28 30.79 -21.78 1.02
CA LYS A 28 31.52 -20.91 1.95
C LYS A 28 30.57 -20.18 2.90
N PHE A 29 29.47 -19.64 2.40
CA PHE A 29 28.45 -19.00 3.23
C PHE A 29 27.88 -19.98 4.29
N ARG A 30 27.52 -21.21 3.89
CA ARG A 30 26.84 -22.18 4.76
C ARG A 30 27.78 -22.91 5.73
N ASN A 31 29.00 -23.22 5.29
CA ASN A 31 29.96 -24.02 6.07
C ASN A 31 30.95 -23.15 6.84
N GLU A 32 31.38 -22.03 6.27
CA GLU A 32 32.43 -21.15 6.83
C GLU A 32 31.86 -19.84 7.39
N ASN A 33 30.55 -19.64 7.27
CA ASN A 33 29.84 -18.44 7.73
C ASN A 33 30.36 -17.14 7.07
N GLU A 34 30.79 -17.22 5.80
CA GLU A 34 31.28 -16.08 5.02
C GLU A 34 30.11 -15.21 4.52
N VAL A 35 29.51 -14.46 5.43
CA VAL A 35 28.28 -13.68 5.20
C VAL A 35 28.38 -12.63 4.10
N SER A 36 29.58 -12.10 3.83
CA SER A 36 29.84 -11.10 2.79
C SER A 36 29.57 -11.60 1.37
N LEU A 37 29.45 -12.92 1.17
CA LEU A 37 29.17 -13.51 -0.14
C LEU A 37 27.68 -13.50 -0.51
N ALA A 38 26.78 -13.23 0.43
CA ALA A 38 25.35 -13.31 0.18
C ALA A 38 24.82 -12.41 -0.95
N PRO A 39 25.25 -11.13 -1.08
CA PRO A 39 24.83 -10.30 -2.21
C PRO A 39 25.24 -10.90 -3.57
N MET A 40 26.42 -11.54 -3.65
CA MET A 40 26.88 -12.21 -4.87
C MET A 40 26.03 -13.45 -5.18
N ILE A 41 25.75 -14.27 -4.15
CA ILE A 41 24.88 -15.46 -4.29
C ILE A 41 23.51 -15.05 -4.82
N VAL A 42 22.89 -14.04 -4.21
CA VAL A 42 21.56 -13.56 -4.58
C VAL A 42 21.53 -13.00 -5.99
N LYS A 43 22.51 -12.18 -6.38
CA LYS A 43 22.64 -11.70 -7.77
C LYS A 43 22.78 -12.86 -8.76
N GLY A 44 23.62 -13.85 -8.45
CA GLY A 44 23.81 -15.02 -9.31
C GLY A 44 22.56 -15.89 -9.45
N ILE A 45 21.72 -15.95 -8.40
CA ILE A 45 20.41 -16.61 -8.47
C ILE A 45 19.46 -15.79 -9.34
N ILE A 46 19.34 -14.47 -9.12
CA ILE A 46 18.47 -13.60 -9.92
C ILE A 46 18.85 -13.67 -11.40
N GLU A 47 20.15 -13.64 -11.73
CA GLU A 47 20.65 -13.71 -13.10
C GLU A 47 20.07 -14.89 -13.90
N ARG A 48 19.92 -16.05 -13.26
CA ARG A 48 19.39 -17.26 -13.88
C ARG A 48 17.92 -17.13 -14.31
N TYR A 49 17.17 -16.28 -13.63
CA TYR A 49 15.73 -16.07 -13.85
C TYR A 49 15.46 -14.86 -14.74
N LEU A 50 16.49 -14.14 -15.18
CA LEU A 50 16.31 -13.02 -16.11
C LEU A 50 15.79 -13.54 -17.46
N PRO A 51 14.72 -12.93 -18.01
CA PRO A 51 14.24 -13.23 -19.35
C PRO A 51 15.27 -12.79 -20.40
N ALA A 52 15.21 -13.37 -21.60
CA ALA A 52 16.12 -13.03 -22.69
C ALA A 52 15.95 -11.56 -23.14
N GLU A 53 14.77 -10.99 -22.90
CA GLU A 53 14.39 -9.62 -23.21
C GLU A 53 14.72 -8.61 -22.09
N SER A 54 15.43 -9.02 -21.04
CA SER A 54 15.85 -8.11 -19.96
C SER A 54 16.63 -6.92 -20.55
N LYS A 55 16.25 -5.69 -20.16
CA LYS A 55 16.85 -4.46 -20.71
C LYS A 55 18.28 -4.25 -20.23
N ILE A 56 18.60 -4.80 -19.06
CA ILE A 56 19.86 -4.61 -18.36
C ILE A 56 20.37 -5.98 -17.90
N SER A 57 21.68 -6.19 -17.95
CA SER A 57 22.31 -7.39 -17.40
C SER A 57 22.39 -7.32 -15.88
N ILE A 58 22.49 -8.47 -15.19
CA ILE A 58 22.63 -8.46 -13.72
C ILE A 58 23.89 -7.68 -13.26
N ALA A 59 24.93 -7.65 -14.10
CA ALA A 59 26.21 -7.02 -13.79
C ALA A 59 26.11 -5.49 -13.79
N ASP A 60 25.16 -4.94 -14.56
CA ASP A 60 24.97 -3.50 -14.74
C ASP A 60 23.88 -2.92 -13.80
N THR A 61 23.38 -3.73 -12.86
CA THR A 61 22.34 -3.31 -11.91
C THR A 61 22.87 -2.29 -10.89
N THR A 62 22.08 -1.25 -10.65
CA THR A 62 22.28 -0.26 -9.58
C THR A 62 21.24 -0.48 -8.46
N PRO A 63 21.39 0.14 -7.27
CA PRO A 63 20.38 0.04 -6.22
C PRO A 63 18.97 0.47 -6.67
N GLU A 64 18.87 1.35 -7.66
CA GLU A 64 17.61 1.90 -8.18
C GLU A 64 16.96 1.02 -9.25
N THR A 65 17.67 0.00 -9.77
CA THR A 65 17.14 -0.88 -10.82
C THR A 65 15.89 -1.60 -10.33
N LEU A 66 14.78 -1.46 -11.07
CA LEU A 66 13.47 -2.04 -10.76
C LEU A 66 13.38 -3.48 -11.23
N LEU A 67 12.99 -4.39 -10.33
CA LEU A 67 12.90 -5.81 -10.62
C LEU A 67 11.89 -6.10 -11.75
N ALA A 68 10.72 -5.47 -11.71
CA ALA A 68 9.69 -5.70 -12.71
C ALA A 68 9.96 -4.96 -14.03
N GLU A 69 10.32 -3.67 -13.97
CA GLU A 69 10.37 -2.80 -15.16
C GLU A 69 11.68 -2.88 -15.94
N ASP A 70 12.80 -3.11 -15.25
CA ASP A 70 14.13 -3.15 -15.86
C ASP A 70 14.59 -4.58 -16.11
N LEU A 71 14.34 -5.47 -15.15
CA LEU A 71 14.75 -6.88 -15.21
C LEU A 71 13.65 -7.83 -15.71
N GLY A 72 12.40 -7.35 -15.87
CA GLY A 72 11.29 -8.17 -16.38
C GLY A 72 10.86 -9.29 -15.44
N ILE A 73 11.13 -9.17 -14.13
CA ILE A 73 10.79 -10.19 -13.13
C ILE A 73 9.31 -10.02 -12.74
N ASP A 74 8.49 -10.99 -13.16
CA ASP A 74 7.08 -11.05 -12.76
C ASP A 74 6.87 -11.71 -11.38
N SER A 75 5.64 -11.67 -10.88
CA SER A 75 5.29 -12.21 -9.56
C SER A 75 5.57 -13.71 -9.40
N LEU A 76 5.46 -14.51 -10.48
CA LEU A 76 5.71 -15.95 -10.42
C LEU A 76 7.22 -16.21 -10.36
N THR A 77 7.97 -15.52 -11.21
CA THR A 77 9.45 -15.57 -11.27
C THR A 77 10.04 -15.12 -9.94
N MET A 78 9.46 -14.09 -9.31
CA MET A 78 9.89 -13.64 -7.98
C MET A 78 9.76 -14.74 -6.92
N LEU A 79 8.68 -15.52 -6.92
CA LEU A 79 8.53 -16.65 -5.98
C LEU A 79 9.59 -17.74 -6.21
N GLU A 80 9.91 -18.05 -7.48
CA GLU A 80 10.95 -19.03 -7.80
C GLU A 80 12.35 -18.57 -7.38
N ILE A 81 12.64 -17.28 -7.54
CA ILE A 81 13.87 -16.65 -7.05
C ILE A 81 13.93 -16.75 -5.52
N VAL A 82 12.84 -16.41 -4.82
CA VAL A 82 12.78 -16.47 -3.36
C VAL A 82 13.05 -17.88 -2.85
N LEU A 83 12.37 -18.89 -3.40
CA LEU A 83 12.59 -20.29 -3.03
C LEU A 83 14.05 -20.71 -3.23
N SER A 84 14.66 -20.28 -4.34
CA SER A 84 16.07 -20.57 -4.63
C SER A 84 17.03 -19.89 -3.65
N ILE A 85 16.71 -18.66 -3.21
CA ILE A 85 17.48 -17.92 -2.20
C ILE A 85 17.35 -18.58 -0.82
N GLU A 86 16.13 -18.95 -0.43
CA GLU A 86 15.88 -19.65 0.84
C GLU A 86 16.65 -20.97 0.90
N GLU A 87 16.64 -21.75 -0.19
CA GLU A 87 17.39 -22.99 -0.28
C GLU A 87 18.91 -22.74 -0.19
N ALA A 88 19.42 -21.76 -0.94
CA ALA A 88 20.84 -21.43 -0.99
C ALA A 88 21.40 -20.88 0.34
N LEU A 89 20.70 -19.93 0.96
CA LEU A 89 21.16 -19.27 2.18
C LEU A 89 20.66 -20.00 3.45
N GLY A 90 19.63 -20.83 3.31
CA GLY A 90 19.06 -21.67 4.36
C GLY A 90 18.43 -20.89 5.50
N PHE A 91 17.76 -19.79 5.16
CA PHE A 91 16.78 -19.10 6.01
C PHE A 91 15.43 -19.05 5.30
N ARG A 92 14.36 -18.73 6.04
CA ARG A 92 13.02 -18.55 5.48
C ARG A 92 12.69 -17.08 5.25
N ILE A 93 11.98 -16.80 4.17
CA ILE A 93 11.44 -15.50 3.80
C ILE A 93 9.92 -15.64 3.80
N GLU A 94 9.25 -14.88 4.67
CA GLU A 94 7.79 -14.86 4.74
C GLU A 94 7.22 -14.00 3.61
N ASP A 95 6.03 -14.33 3.10
CA ASP A 95 5.34 -13.55 2.05
C ASP A 95 5.18 -12.07 2.41
N SER A 96 5.03 -11.77 3.70
CA SER A 96 4.91 -10.40 4.23
C SER A 96 6.18 -9.57 4.03
N GLU A 97 7.35 -10.20 4.00
CA GLU A 97 8.66 -9.55 3.85
C GLU A 97 8.96 -9.17 2.39
N LEU A 98 8.25 -9.79 1.44
CA LEU A 98 8.42 -9.56 0.01
C LEU A 98 7.64 -8.35 -0.51
N ARG A 99 6.62 -7.87 0.24
CA ARG A 99 5.65 -6.87 -0.25
C ARG A 99 6.26 -5.56 -0.72
N ASN A 100 7.37 -5.17 -0.10
CA ASN A 100 8.03 -3.88 -0.33
C ASN A 100 9.31 -3.99 -1.19
N ILE A 101 9.68 -5.19 -1.64
CA ILE A 101 10.87 -5.38 -2.46
C ILE A 101 10.53 -4.98 -3.90
N ARG A 102 11.06 -3.83 -4.36
CA ARG A 102 10.81 -3.30 -5.71
C ARG A 102 12.09 -3.17 -6.52
N THR A 103 13.20 -2.86 -5.86
CA THR A 103 14.49 -2.55 -6.47
C THR A 103 15.59 -3.53 -6.07
N MET A 104 16.69 -3.53 -6.80
CA MET A 104 17.91 -4.27 -6.43
C MET A 104 18.52 -3.77 -5.10
N GLY A 105 18.31 -2.49 -4.76
CA GLY A 105 18.68 -1.92 -3.46
C GLY A 105 17.87 -2.52 -2.31
N ASP A 106 16.56 -2.71 -2.51
CA ASP A 106 15.68 -3.35 -1.52
C ASP A 106 16.11 -4.80 -1.26
N VAL A 107 16.39 -5.55 -2.33
CA VAL A 107 16.90 -6.93 -2.23
C VAL A 107 18.19 -6.97 -1.41
N THR A 108 19.15 -6.12 -1.75
CA THR A 108 20.45 -6.09 -1.06
C THR A 108 20.29 -5.73 0.41
N THR A 109 19.46 -4.72 0.70
CA THR A 109 19.16 -4.28 2.07
C THR A 109 18.45 -5.38 2.87
N PHE A 110 17.45 -6.02 2.28
CA PHE A 110 16.70 -7.12 2.89
C PHE A 110 17.62 -8.29 3.27
N ILE A 111 18.45 -8.74 2.34
CA ILE A 111 19.38 -9.87 2.56
C ILE A 111 20.39 -9.53 3.66
N ASN A 112 20.97 -8.33 3.63
CA ASN A 112 21.92 -7.89 4.66
C ASN A 112 21.26 -7.84 6.06
N LYS A 113 20.04 -7.33 6.17
CA LYS A 113 19.27 -7.35 7.43
C LYS A 113 19.01 -8.78 7.90
N LYS A 114 18.54 -9.66 7.01
CA LYS A 114 18.18 -11.05 7.32
C LYS A 114 19.36 -11.84 7.86
N ILE A 115 20.54 -11.64 7.28
CA ILE A 115 21.78 -12.31 7.69
C ILE A 115 22.33 -11.74 9.00
N SER A 116 22.21 -10.44 9.19
CA SER A 116 22.67 -9.76 10.42
C SER A 116 21.75 -10.04 11.62
N GLY A 117 20.60 -10.69 11.40
CA GLY A 117 19.56 -10.88 12.42
C GLY A 117 18.88 -9.57 12.81
N GLU A 118 19.10 -8.51 12.04
CA GLU A 118 18.33 -7.29 12.17
C GLU A 118 16.89 -7.58 11.74
N PRO A 119 15.90 -6.89 12.32
CA PRO A 119 14.54 -6.99 11.86
C PRO A 119 14.50 -6.64 10.37
N THR A 120 14.39 -7.66 9.51
CA THR A 120 13.82 -7.49 8.19
C THR A 120 12.41 -7.02 8.40
N GLU A 121 12.00 -6.01 7.65
CA GLU A 121 10.65 -5.47 7.76
C GLU A 121 9.64 -6.55 7.38
N THR A 122 9.25 -7.36 8.36
CA THR A 122 7.94 -8.00 8.40
C THR A 122 6.93 -6.87 8.21
N ALA A 123 6.03 -6.98 7.24
CA ALA A 123 4.85 -6.13 7.19
C ALA A 123 3.92 -6.44 8.39
N SER A 124 4.33 -6.09 9.61
CA SER A 124 3.74 -5.00 10.39
C SER A 124 4.54 -4.86 11.70
N SER A 125 5.45 -3.89 11.72
CA SER A 125 5.22 -2.80 12.65
C SER A 125 5.14 -1.55 11.78
N ALA A 126 4.05 -1.43 11.03
CA ALA A 126 3.67 -0.08 10.65
C ALA A 126 3.60 0.70 11.96
N VAL A 127 4.44 1.72 12.10
CA VAL A 127 4.39 2.60 13.26
C VAL A 127 2.94 3.02 13.40
N VAL A 128 2.28 2.55 14.45
CA VAL A 128 0.87 2.82 14.70
C VAL A 128 0.80 4.30 15.07
N LYS A 129 0.48 5.13 14.08
CA LYS A 129 0.37 6.58 14.29
C LYS A 129 -1.03 6.86 14.78
N LYS A 130 -1.14 7.43 15.96
CA LYS A 130 -2.42 7.84 16.57
C LYS A 130 -2.56 9.35 16.50
N TYR A 131 -3.74 9.78 16.07
CA TYR A 131 -4.11 11.18 15.91
C TYR A 131 -5.32 11.46 16.79
N ASP A 132 -5.18 12.47 17.63
CA ASP A 132 -6.28 13.12 18.33
C ASP A 132 -6.86 14.24 17.46
N ARG A 133 -8.03 14.77 17.85
CA ARG A 133 -8.76 15.78 17.08
C ARG A 133 -7.93 17.01 16.74
N ASP A 134 -7.06 17.46 17.66
CA ASP A 134 -6.23 18.65 17.46
C ASP A 134 -5.16 18.40 16.38
N LYS A 135 -4.50 17.23 16.42
CA LYS A 135 -3.55 16.84 15.35
C LYS A 135 -4.25 16.66 14.00
N ILE A 136 -5.44 16.08 13.99
CA ILE A 136 -6.23 15.91 12.76
C ILE A 136 -6.50 17.27 12.13
N ALA A 137 -7.00 18.23 12.91
CA ALA A 137 -7.35 19.57 12.45
C ALA A 137 -6.14 20.38 11.92
N LEU A 138 -4.91 20.01 12.29
CA LEU A 138 -3.69 20.61 11.74
C LEU A 138 -3.29 20.03 10.37
N ILE A 139 -3.75 18.82 10.05
CA ILE A 139 -3.33 18.10 8.84
C ILE A 139 -4.41 18.23 7.75
N VAL A 140 -5.66 17.92 8.09
CA VAL A 140 -6.77 17.93 7.12
C VAL A 140 -7.26 19.37 6.88
N PRO A 141 -7.73 19.70 5.65
CA PRO A 141 -8.21 21.05 5.35
C PRO A 141 -9.55 21.38 6.02
N GLN A 142 -10.38 20.37 6.33
CA GLN A 142 -11.70 20.57 6.92
C GLN A 142 -11.61 21.06 8.38
N GLN A 143 -12.46 22.01 8.73
CA GLN A 143 -12.56 22.61 10.06
C GLN A 143 -13.99 22.52 10.58
N PRO A 144 -14.22 22.66 11.91
CA PRO A 144 -15.57 22.81 12.44
C PRO A 144 -16.35 23.93 11.73
N PRO A 145 -17.65 23.73 11.43
CA PRO A 145 -18.50 22.60 11.82
C PRO A 145 -18.50 21.41 10.83
N PHE A 146 -17.56 21.33 9.89
CA PHE A 146 -17.52 20.28 8.84
C PHE A 146 -16.40 19.25 9.02
N LEU A 147 -15.83 19.14 10.23
CA LEU A 147 -14.82 18.14 10.60
C LEU A 147 -15.46 17.00 11.42
N PHE A 148 -15.57 15.83 10.80
CA PHE A 148 -16.33 14.68 11.29
C PHE A 148 -15.43 13.50 11.72
N ILE A 149 -14.27 13.80 12.31
CA ILE A 149 -13.38 12.80 12.91
C ILE A 149 -12.85 13.34 14.25
N ASP A 150 -12.93 12.51 15.29
CA ASP A 150 -12.41 12.79 16.63
C ASP A 150 -11.03 12.17 16.87
N GLU A 151 -10.84 10.94 16.40
CA GLU A 151 -9.59 10.19 16.55
C GLU A 151 -9.34 9.32 15.33
N ALA A 152 -8.07 9.09 15.03
CA ALA A 152 -7.65 8.22 13.93
C ALA A 152 -6.38 7.44 14.28
N THR A 153 -6.24 6.29 13.65
CA THR A 153 -5.05 5.45 13.71
C THR A 153 -4.67 5.02 12.30
N ILE A 154 -3.44 5.28 11.90
CA ILE A 154 -2.86 4.83 10.63
C ILE A 154 -1.87 3.70 10.93
N GLU A 155 -2.03 2.58 10.23
CA GLU A 155 -1.15 1.43 10.25
C GLU A 155 -0.83 1.00 8.81
N GLY A 156 0.21 1.60 8.23
CA GLY A 156 0.65 1.32 6.87
C GLY A 156 -0.43 1.71 5.87
N ASP A 157 -0.99 0.73 5.16
CA ASP A 157 -2.07 0.93 4.18
C ASP A 157 -3.47 0.93 4.79
N SER A 158 -3.57 0.73 6.10
CA SER A 158 -4.84 0.69 6.82
C SER A 158 -5.03 1.94 7.67
N LEU A 159 -6.29 2.34 7.78
CA LEU A 159 -6.73 3.47 8.58
C LEU A 159 -7.99 3.10 9.34
N THR A 160 -8.02 3.44 10.62
CA THR A 160 -9.26 3.46 11.40
C THR A 160 -9.51 4.86 11.94
N ALA A 161 -10.75 5.31 11.97
CA ALA A 161 -11.13 6.59 12.55
C ALA A 161 -12.45 6.48 13.30
N SER A 162 -12.77 7.43 14.17
CA SER A 162 -14.10 7.48 14.77
C SER A 162 -14.61 8.89 14.98
N TYR A 163 -15.93 8.99 15.13
CA TYR A 163 -16.64 10.23 15.39
C TYR A 163 -17.85 9.97 16.28
N LEU A 164 -17.98 10.75 17.36
CA LEU A 164 -19.15 10.73 18.23
C LEU A 164 -20.17 11.74 17.73
N LEU A 165 -21.38 11.27 17.44
CA LEU A 165 -22.51 12.12 17.07
C LEU A 165 -23.08 12.76 18.34
N LYS A 166 -22.83 14.05 18.51
CA LYS A 166 -23.17 14.79 19.75
C LYS A 166 -24.65 15.16 19.81
N GLY A 167 -25.29 15.29 18.65
CA GLY A 167 -26.67 15.75 18.52
C GLY A 167 -26.81 17.25 18.33
N ASP A 168 -25.73 18.02 18.42
CA ASP A 168 -25.68 19.47 18.18
C ASP A 168 -25.16 19.83 16.78
N GLU A 169 -24.84 18.83 15.95
CA GLU A 169 -24.41 19.03 14.58
C GLU A 169 -25.54 19.64 13.74
N LEU A 170 -25.19 20.63 12.91
CA LEU A 170 -26.13 21.45 12.13
C LEU A 170 -27.09 20.63 11.24
N PHE A 171 -26.68 19.44 10.79
CA PHE A 171 -27.55 18.61 9.95
C PHE A 171 -28.71 17.98 10.73
N PHE A 172 -28.64 17.86 12.06
CA PHE A 172 -29.73 17.30 12.86
C PHE A 172 -30.93 18.24 12.97
N ASP A 173 -30.74 19.55 12.79
CA ASP A 173 -31.84 20.53 12.76
C ASP A 173 -32.81 20.28 11.59
N GLY A 174 -32.28 19.75 10.48
CA GLY A 174 -33.03 19.55 9.23
C GLY A 174 -33.25 18.09 8.82
N HIS A 175 -32.47 17.14 9.36
CA HIS A 175 -32.45 15.75 8.91
C HIS A 175 -32.67 14.80 10.09
N PHE A 176 -33.90 14.57 10.55
CA PHE A 176 -35.15 15.19 10.12
C PHE A 176 -35.88 15.76 11.33
N LYS A 177 -36.79 16.73 11.09
CA LYS A 177 -37.68 17.24 12.14
C LYS A 177 -38.34 16.07 12.89
N ASP A 178 -38.25 16.11 14.21
CA ASP A 178 -38.78 15.12 15.17
C ASP A 178 -38.17 13.69 15.06
N ASN A 179 -37.22 13.46 14.15
CA ASN A 179 -36.53 12.19 13.98
C ASN A 179 -35.11 12.41 13.41
N PRO A 180 -34.18 12.93 14.23
CA PRO A 180 -32.81 13.24 13.81
C PRO A 180 -32.05 11.96 13.42
N VAL A 181 -31.42 12.01 12.25
CA VAL A 181 -30.69 10.92 11.61
C VAL A 181 -29.49 11.51 10.88
N VAL A 182 -28.35 10.83 10.84
CA VAL A 182 -27.20 11.32 10.05
C VAL A 182 -27.47 11.12 8.55
N PRO A 183 -27.28 12.14 7.69
CA PRO A 183 -27.32 11.95 6.25
C PRO A 183 -26.24 10.96 5.81
N ALA A 184 -26.57 10.03 4.90
CA ALA A 184 -25.59 9.07 4.38
C ALA A 184 -24.38 9.77 3.72
N ALA A 185 -24.60 10.93 3.11
CA ALA A 185 -23.52 11.77 2.56
C ALA A 185 -22.50 12.18 3.64
N ILE A 186 -22.94 12.55 4.84
CA ILE A 186 -22.04 12.91 5.96
C ILE A 186 -21.24 11.69 6.43
N VAL A 187 -21.82 10.50 6.41
CA VAL A 187 -21.11 9.27 6.76
C VAL A 187 -19.98 8.98 5.78
N PHE A 188 -20.21 9.13 4.48
CA PHE A 188 -19.15 8.94 3.48
C PHE A 188 -18.15 10.10 3.46
N GLU A 189 -18.59 11.34 3.69
CA GLU A 189 -17.72 12.49 3.87
C GLU A 189 -16.73 12.27 5.03
N ALA A 190 -17.21 11.83 6.19
CA ALA A 190 -16.36 11.51 7.33
C ALA A 190 -15.33 10.41 7.02
N LEU A 191 -15.74 9.36 6.28
CA LEU A 191 -14.81 8.35 5.79
C LEU A 191 -13.76 8.94 4.83
N GLY A 192 -14.15 9.85 3.94
CA GLY A 192 -13.22 10.53 3.05
C GLY A 192 -12.25 11.46 3.73
N GLN A 193 -12.69 12.19 4.77
CA GLN A 193 -11.80 12.98 5.62
C GLN A 193 -10.73 12.09 6.26
N ALA A 194 -11.09 10.85 6.61
CA ALA A 194 -10.16 9.90 7.18
C ALA A 194 -9.14 9.49 6.10
N CYS A 195 -9.61 9.13 4.90
CA CYS A 195 -8.73 8.84 3.77
C CYS A 195 -7.84 10.05 3.40
N CYS A 196 -8.34 11.28 3.52
CA CYS A 196 -7.59 12.51 3.29
C CYS A 196 -6.44 12.66 4.31
N LEU A 197 -6.69 12.40 5.60
CA LEU A 197 -5.65 12.32 6.62
C LEU A 197 -4.56 11.30 6.21
N TRP A 198 -4.95 10.13 5.71
CA TRP A 198 -3.99 9.13 5.23
C TRP A 198 -3.17 9.65 4.05
N VAL A 199 -3.81 10.28 3.05
CA VAL A 199 -3.12 10.85 1.88
C VAL A 199 -2.10 11.91 2.31
N LEU A 200 -2.47 12.80 3.23
CA LEU A 200 -1.62 13.92 3.65
C LEU A 200 -0.50 13.52 4.63
N ASP A 201 -0.69 12.47 5.44
CA ASP A 201 0.38 11.99 6.32
C ASP A 201 1.23 10.89 5.70
N GLU A 202 0.62 9.78 5.30
CA GLU A 202 1.31 8.56 4.90
C GLU A 202 1.52 8.53 3.39
N GLY A 203 0.50 8.91 2.61
CA GLY A 203 0.56 8.98 1.16
C GLY A 203 1.62 9.98 0.66
N ALA A 204 1.65 11.18 1.23
CA ALA A 204 2.58 12.24 0.85
C ALA A 204 4.06 11.84 0.99
N LYS A 205 4.38 10.94 1.93
CA LYS A 205 5.75 10.41 2.13
C LYS A 205 6.17 9.42 1.04
N ARG A 206 5.21 8.88 0.29
CA ARG A 206 5.38 7.86 -0.75
C ARG A 206 5.24 8.42 -2.15
N LEU A 207 5.11 9.75 -2.27
CA LEU A 207 4.98 10.47 -3.52
C LEU A 207 6.20 11.37 -3.69
N ASP A 208 6.63 11.55 -4.94
CA ASP A 208 7.81 12.38 -5.28
C ASP A 208 7.53 13.89 -5.20
N HIS A 209 6.27 14.27 -5.01
CA HIS A 209 5.81 15.65 -4.97
C HIS A 209 4.92 15.90 -3.75
N PRO A 210 5.03 17.07 -3.12
CA PRO A 210 4.19 17.43 -1.99
C PRO A 210 2.72 17.50 -2.40
N VAL A 211 1.84 17.05 -1.53
CA VAL A 211 0.39 17.20 -1.67
C VAL A 211 -0.06 18.33 -0.75
N ALA A 212 -0.60 19.42 -1.31
CA ALA A 212 -1.15 20.48 -0.49
C ALA A 212 -2.49 20.03 0.12
N SER A 213 -2.74 20.38 1.39
CA SER A 213 -3.94 19.89 2.10
C SER A 213 -5.25 20.40 1.49
N ASN A 214 -5.25 21.63 0.97
CA ASN A 214 -6.39 22.24 0.29
C ASN A 214 -6.61 21.74 -1.15
N GLU A 215 -5.78 20.82 -1.63
CA GLU A 215 -5.85 20.25 -2.98
C GLU A 215 -6.34 18.81 -2.97
N VAL A 216 -6.90 18.30 -1.87
CA VAL A 216 -7.46 16.93 -1.83
C VAL A 216 -8.98 16.99 -1.96
N VAL A 217 -9.52 16.38 -3.01
CA VAL A 217 -10.95 16.40 -3.33
C VAL A 217 -11.53 15.00 -3.55
N PHE A 218 -12.82 14.85 -3.26
CA PHE A 218 -13.57 13.66 -3.64
C PHE A 218 -13.76 13.62 -5.15
N ALA A 219 -13.23 12.58 -5.79
CA ALA A 219 -13.38 12.38 -7.24
C ALA A 219 -14.50 11.38 -7.57
N SER A 220 -14.63 10.29 -6.80
CA SER A 220 -15.62 9.25 -7.11
C SER A 220 -15.94 8.34 -5.92
N LEU A 221 -17.17 7.81 -5.92
CA LEU A 221 -17.65 6.77 -5.01
C LEU A 221 -18.30 5.64 -5.83
N ASP A 222 -17.74 4.43 -5.74
CA ASP A 222 -18.24 3.24 -6.43
C ASP A 222 -18.56 2.11 -5.44
N GLY A 223 -19.70 1.48 -5.65
CA GLY A 223 -20.20 0.39 -4.80
C GLY A 223 -20.60 0.82 -3.38
N ALA A 224 -20.94 2.10 -3.17
CA ALA A 224 -21.38 2.60 -1.88
C ALA A 224 -22.76 2.02 -1.49
N SER A 225 -22.89 1.52 -0.27
CA SER A 225 -24.17 1.01 0.26
C SER A 225 -24.31 1.30 1.74
N PHE A 226 -25.51 1.68 2.17
CA PHE A 226 -25.84 2.11 3.52
C PHE A 226 -27.16 1.49 3.97
N HIS A 227 -27.15 0.75 5.08
CA HIS A 227 -28.22 -0.19 5.43
C HIS A 227 -28.89 0.13 6.77
N LYS A 228 -28.27 0.96 7.62
CA LYS A 228 -28.80 1.30 8.96
C LYS A 228 -28.52 2.76 9.30
N ARG A 229 -29.49 3.42 9.90
CA ARG A 229 -29.44 4.83 10.32
C ARG A 229 -28.53 5.00 11.54
N ALA A 230 -27.75 6.08 11.55
CA ALA A 230 -27.08 6.60 12.73
C ALA A 230 -27.86 7.80 13.29
N LYS A 231 -27.79 8.02 14.59
CA LYS A 231 -28.58 9.02 15.34
C LYS A 231 -27.71 9.78 16.33
N PRO A 232 -28.21 10.88 16.93
CA PRO A 232 -27.53 11.51 18.06
C PRO A 232 -27.18 10.50 19.15
N GLY A 233 -25.96 10.57 19.67
CA GLY A 233 -25.39 9.67 20.68
C GLY A 233 -24.67 8.44 20.13
N ASP A 234 -24.83 8.11 18.84
CA ASP A 234 -24.12 6.99 18.23
C ASP A 234 -22.64 7.31 17.99
N ARG A 235 -21.78 6.28 18.09
CA ARG A 235 -20.39 6.34 17.64
C ARG A 235 -20.27 5.74 16.24
N LEU A 236 -19.73 6.53 15.31
CA LEU A 236 -19.31 6.07 14.00
C LEU A 236 -17.86 5.58 14.09
N ASP A 237 -17.62 4.34 13.65
CA ASP A 237 -16.28 3.80 13.47
C ASP A 237 -16.04 3.54 11.97
N PHE A 238 -14.94 4.06 11.46
CA PHE A 238 -14.53 4.00 10.07
C PHE A 238 -13.32 3.07 9.95
N GLU A 239 -13.35 2.18 8.97
CA GLU A 239 -12.22 1.34 8.56
C GLU A 239 -11.99 1.57 7.07
N ALA A 240 -10.78 1.96 6.69
CA ALA A 240 -10.37 2.17 5.31
C ALA A 240 -9.06 1.45 5.01
N LYS A 241 -8.90 0.99 3.78
CA LYS A 241 -7.67 0.38 3.29
C LYS A 241 -7.32 0.95 1.93
N LEU A 242 -6.06 1.34 1.77
CA LEU A 242 -5.52 1.75 0.48
C LEU A 242 -5.53 0.58 -0.49
N LEU A 243 -6.12 0.79 -1.66
CA LEU A 243 -6.06 -0.13 -2.79
C LEU A 243 -4.97 0.27 -3.78
N ARG A 244 -4.82 1.57 -4.04
CA ARG A 244 -3.83 2.11 -4.98
C ARG A 244 -3.47 3.55 -4.62
N LEU A 245 -2.18 3.85 -4.64
CA LEU A 245 -1.65 5.21 -4.62
C LEU A 245 -0.89 5.46 -5.93
N ARG A 246 -1.35 6.42 -6.73
CA ARG A 246 -0.65 6.88 -7.93
C ARG A 246 -1.11 8.30 -8.24
N ALA A 247 -0.22 9.28 -8.10
CA ALA A 247 -0.56 10.66 -8.44
C ALA A 247 -1.18 10.74 -9.84
N PRO A 248 -2.32 11.44 -10.00
CA PRO A 248 -2.92 12.38 -9.04
C PRO A 248 -4.04 11.78 -8.15
N VAL A 249 -4.09 10.46 -7.95
CA VAL A 249 -5.21 9.80 -7.25
C VAL A 249 -4.79 8.78 -6.19
N ALA A 250 -5.62 8.64 -5.16
CA ALA A 250 -5.58 7.54 -4.19
C ALA A 250 -6.96 6.85 -4.14
N LEU A 251 -6.93 5.52 -4.16
CA LEU A 251 -8.11 4.66 -4.15
C LEU A 251 -8.15 3.88 -2.85
N PHE A 252 -9.31 3.89 -2.20
CA PHE A 252 -9.55 3.19 -0.94
C PHE A 252 -10.79 2.31 -1.02
N GLU A 253 -10.79 1.20 -0.29
CA GLU A 253 -12.04 0.53 0.12
C GLU A 253 -12.36 0.91 1.57
N GLY A 254 -13.64 0.84 1.97
CA GLY A 254 -14.02 1.24 3.30
C GLY A 254 -15.29 0.62 3.86
N VAL A 255 -15.37 0.61 5.18
CA VAL A 255 -16.48 0.09 5.99
C VAL A 255 -16.80 1.09 7.09
N VAL A 256 -18.10 1.28 7.36
CA VAL A 256 -18.56 2.07 8.51
C VAL A 256 -19.39 1.20 9.44
N LYS A 257 -19.12 1.32 10.73
CA LYS A 257 -19.85 0.68 11.83
C LYS A 257 -20.51 1.75 12.70
N VAL A 258 -21.67 1.40 13.25
CA VAL A 258 -22.36 2.16 14.29
C VAL A 258 -22.46 1.26 15.51
N ASN A 259 -21.86 1.68 16.62
CA ASN A 259 -21.82 0.88 17.86
C ASN A 259 -21.34 -0.56 17.61
N GLY A 260 -20.30 -0.73 16.79
CA GLY A 260 -19.71 -2.02 16.41
C GLY A 260 -20.45 -2.80 15.30
N ALA A 261 -21.67 -2.42 14.92
CA ALA A 261 -22.41 -3.09 13.85
C ALA A 261 -22.14 -2.44 12.48
N LYS A 262 -21.74 -3.21 11.47
CA LYS A 262 -21.54 -2.71 10.10
C LYS A 262 -22.84 -2.12 9.52
N VAL A 263 -22.77 -0.87 9.10
CA VAL A 263 -23.91 -0.13 8.52
C VAL A 263 -23.67 0.31 7.09
N ALA A 264 -22.41 0.55 6.72
CA ALA A 264 -22.04 0.97 5.38
C ALA A 264 -20.82 0.21 4.85
N LYS A 265 -20.71 0.14 3.53
CA LYS A 265 -19.47 -0.24 2.83
C LYS A 265 -19.34 0.58 1.56
N ILE A 266 -18.10 0.74 1.11
CA ILE A 266 -17.76 1.31 -0.18
C ILE A 266 -16.64 0.48 -0.80
N ASN A 267 -16.78 0.13 -2.08
CA ASN A 267 -15.79 -0.68 -2.78
C ASN A 267 -14.62 0.18 -3.25
N LYS A 268 -14.91 1.37 -3.78
CA LYS A 268 -13.89 2.34 -4.17
C LYS A 268 -14.30 3.75 -3.79
N LEU A 269 -13.48 4.40 -3.00
CA LEU A 269 -13.47 5.83 -2.74
C LEU A 269 -12.21 6.39 -3.40
N ILE A 270 -12.39 7.35 -4.31
CA ILE A 270 -11.28 7.98 -5.02
C ILE A 270 -11.11 9.40 -4.52
N LEU A 271 -9.93 9.68 -3.97
CA LEU A 271 -9.47 11.05 -3.71
C LEU A 271 -8.53 11.46 -4.84
N ALA A 272 -8.81 12.60 -5.47
CA ALA A 272 -7.88 13.25 -6.37
C ALA A 272 -7.10 14.33 -5.60
N PHE A 273 -5.85 14.55 -6.00
CA PHE A 273 -4.97 15.52 -5.37
C PHE A 273 -3.92 16.11 -6.30
N GLY A 274 -3.45 17.32 -5.98
CA GLY A 274 -2.52 18.11 -6.78
C GLY A 274 -3.25 19.23 -7.53
N ASP A 275 -2.83 19.55 -8.76
CA ASP A 275 -3.43 20.60 -9.58
C ASP A 275 -4.87 20.24 -10.00
N ILE A 276 -5.83 20.53 -9.12
CA ILE A 276 -7.25 20.19 -9.29
C ILE A 276 -7.84 20.84 -10.55
N GLU A 277 -7.50 22.09 -10.85
CA GLU A 277 -8.02 22.78 -12.04
C GLU A 277 -7.62 22.06 -13.33
N SER A 278 -6.39 21.54 -13.39
CA SER A 278 -5.92 20.75 -14.53
C SER A 278 -6.62 19.39 -14.59
N LEU A 279 -6.92 18.76 -13.44
CA LEU A 279 -7.64 17.49 -13.38
C LEU A 279 -9.10 17.62 -13.81
N GLU A 280 -9.77 18.69 -13.40
CA GLU A 280 -11.15 19.00 -13.82
C GLU A 280 -11.23 19.19 -15.34
N LYS A 281 -10.33 20.00 -15.92
CA LYS A 281 -10.27 20.20 -17.38
C LYS A 281 -10.02 18.90 -18.13
N ALA A 282 -9.16 18.02 -17.61
CA ALA A 282 -8.89 16.73 -18.21
C ALA A 282 -10.10 15.78 -18.13
N ALA A 283 -10.85 15.80 -17.02
CA ALA A 283 -12.07 15.02 -16.86
C ALA A 283 -13.18 15.50 -17.80
N GLU A 284 -13.40 16.81 -17.91
CA GLU A 284 -14.37 17.40 -18.83
C GLU A 284 -14.06 17.04 -20.30
N ALA A 285 -12.78 17.03 -20.68
CA ALA A 285 -12.36 16.63 -22.02
C ALA A 285 -12.62 15.14 -22.29
N ALA A 286 -12.36 14.27 -21.31
CA ALA A 286 -12.61 12.84 -21.42
C ALA A 286 -14.10 12.51 -21.54
N ASP A 287 -14.95 13.15 -20.74
CA ASP A 287 -16.41 13.00 -20.79
C ASP A 287 -16.98 13.48 -22.14
N ALA A 288 -16.42 14.57 -22.69
CA ALA A 288 -16.82 15.08 -24.01
C ALA A 288 -16.43 14.11 -25.14
N GLU A 289 -15.28 13.46 -25.04
CA GLU A 289 -14.82 12.45 -26.00
C GLU A 289 -15.66 11.16 -25.91
N GLU A 290 -15.99 10.70 -24.69
CA GLU A 290 -16.88 9.55 -24.49
C GLU A 290 -18.31 9.82 -24.99
N ALA A 291 -18.85 11.01 -24.73
CA ALA A 291 -20.16 11.43 -25.24
C ALA A 291 -20.19 11.54 -26.78
N ALA A 292 -19.08 11.95 -27.40
CA ALA A 292 -18.94 12.00 -28.86
C ALA A 292 -18.75 10.61 -29.49
N ALA A 293 -18.28 9.62 -28.72
CA ALA A 293 -18.06 8.25 -29.16
C ALA A 293 -19.30 7.35 -29.11
N VAL A 294 -20.41 7.80 -28.50
CA VAL A 294 -21.69 7.07 -28.54
C VAL A 294 -22.33 7.24 -29.92
N PRO A 295 -22.43 6.21 -30.78
CA PRO A 295 -23.12 6.34 -32.05
C PRO A 295 -24.60 6.62 -31.76
N ALA A 296 -25.17 7.62 -32.46
CA ALA A 296 -26.59 7.89 -32.40
C ALA A 296 -27.37 6.60 -32.73
N ALA A 297 -28.06 6.06 -31.73
CA ALA A 297 -28.90 4.88 -31.93
C ALA A 297 -30.00 5.25 -32.94
N ALA A 298 -29.92 4.66 -34.13
CA ALA A 298 -30.92 4.70 -35.19
C ALA A 298 -31.58 3.33 -35.34
#